data_AF-A0A920F9X7-F1
#
_entry.id   AF-A0A920F9X7-F1
#
_cell.length_a   1.000
_cell.length_b   1.000
_cell.length_c   1.000
_cell.angle_alpha   90.00
_cell.angle_beta   90.00
_cell.angle_gamma   90.00
#
_symmetry.space_group_name_H-M   'P 1'
#
loop_
_entity.id
_entity.type
_entity.pdbx_description
1 polymer ?
#
loop_
_entity_poly.entity_id
_entity_poly.type
_entity_poly.pdbx_seq_one_letter_code
_entity_poly.pdbx_strand_id
1 'polypeptide(L)' 'MDSVYRGARGLDPEVIKEIEKDFGFDKPVHVRFFDMIKNYIFFDFGESYFKDQRVVDLVVEKCQFPFR' A
#
# COMPACT_ATOMS: atom_id res chain seq x y z
N MET A 1 -14.06 3.42 -21.24
CA MET A 1 -13.72 4.39 -20.18
C MET A 1 -12.54 3.82 -19.41
N ASP A 2 -11.34 3.92 -19.96
CA ASP A 2 -10.15 3.36 -19.33
C ASP A 2 -9.52 4.44 -18.47
N SER A 3 -9.93 4.46 -17.20
CA SER A 3 -9.27 5.24 -16.15
C SER A 3 -7.93 4.59 -15.79
N VAL A 4 -7.05 4.39 -16.78
CA VAL A 4 -5.68 3.94 -16.54
C VAL A 4 -5.07 4.95 -15.59
N TYR A 5 -4.89 4.50 -14.35
CA TYR A 5 -4.40 5.28 -13.24
C TYR A 5 -3.14 6.00 -13.69
N ARG A 6 -3.10 7.35 -13.60
CA ARG A 6 -1.99 8.13 -14.19
C ARG A 6 -0.64 7.77 -13.57
N GLY A 7 -0.62 7.24 -12.34
CA GLY A 7 0.57 6.72 -11.68
C GLY A 7 1.06 5.37 -12.22
N ALA A 8 0.24 4.62 -12.97
CA ALA A 8 0.65 3.37 -13.61
C ALA A 8 1.47 3.60 -14.89
N ARG A 9 1.49 4.84 -15.43
CA ARG A 9 2.34 5.18 -16.58
C ARG A 9 3.79 5.28 -16.13
N GLY A 10 4.54 4.20 -16.31
CA GLY A 10 5.97 4.10 -15.98
C GLY A 10 6.30 3.05 -14.92
N LEU A 11 5.30 2.35 -14.35
CA LEU A 11 5.54 1.16 -13.53
C LEU A 11 5.69 -0.08 -14.42
N ASP A 12 6.66 -0.92 -14.09
CA ASP A 12 6.87 -2.21 -14.73
C ASP A 12 5.63 -3.10 -14.51
N PRO A 13 5.13 -3.82 -15.54
CA PRO A 13 4.04 -4.78 -15.39
C PRO A 13 4.28 -5.84 -14.30
N GLU A 14 5.52 -6.16 -13.92
CA GLU A 14 5.78 -7.03 -12.77
C GLU A 14 5.36 -6.39 -11.44
N VAL A 15 5.67 -5.11 -11.24
CA VAL A 15 5.30 -4.38 -10.01
C VAL A 15 3.78 -4.23 -9.90
N ILE A 16 3.08 -4.06 -11.03
CA ILE A 16 1.61 -4.02 -11.04
C ILE A 16 1.02 -5.34 -10.54
N LYS A 17 1.58 -6.49 -10.95
CA LYS A 17 1.12 -7.81 -10.47
C LYS A 17 1.39 -8.02 -8.98
N GLU A 18 2.52 -7.54 -8.48
CA GLU A 18 2.83 -7.59 -7.06
C GLU A 18 1.85 -6.74 -6.25
N ILE A 19 1.57 -5.50 -6.69
CA ILE A 19 0.55 -4.64 -6.09
C ILE A 19 -0.83 -5.31 -6.11
N GLU A 20 -1.22 -5.91 -7.23
CA GLU A 20 -2.52 -6.61 -7.32
C GLU A 20 -2.66 -7.73 -6.30
N LYS A 21 -1.59 -8.50 -6.11
CA LYS A 21 -1.52 -9.60 -5.15
C LYS A 21 -1.49 -9.11 -3.70
N ASP A 22 -0.69 -8.09 -3.42
CA ASP A 22 -0.51 -7.55 -2.07
C ASP A 22 -1.78 -6.84 -1.57
N PHE A 23 -2.46 -6.11 -2.47
CA PHE A 23 -3.75 -5.50 -2.16
C PHE A 23 -4.94 -6.47 -2.24
N GLY A 24 -4.71 -7.72 -2.63
CA GLY A 24 -5.75 -8.74 -2.69
C GLY A 24 -6.82 -8.45 -3.74
N PHE A 25 -6.45 -7.82 -4.86
CA PHE A 25 -7.36 -7.59 -6.00
C PHE A 25 -7.75 -8.90 -6.70
N ASP A 26 -7.03 -9.98 -6.42
CA ASP A 26 -7.37 -11.37 -6.80
C ASP A 26 -8.49 -11.97 -5.93
N LYS A 27 -8.75 -11.41 -4.75
CA LYS A 27 -9.71 -11.96 -3.78
C LYS A 27 -11.12 -11.34 -3.91
N PRO A 28 -12.16 -12.04 -3.41
CA PRO A 28 -13.49 -11.47 -3.31
C PRO A 28 -13.51 -10.18 -2.49
N VAL A 29 -14.35 -9.21 -2.88
CA VAL A 29 -14.42 -7.87 -2.27
C VAL A 29 -14.59 -7.90 -0.75
N HIS A 30 -15.38 -8.83 -0.23
CA HIS A 30 -15.61 -8.97 1.21
C HIS A 30 -14.35 -9.43 1.96
N VAL A 31 -13.56 -10.36 1.39
CA VAL A 31 -12.29 -10.80 1.97
C VAL A 31 -11.33 -9.64 2.05
N ARG A 32 -11.16 -8.91 0.94
CA ARG A 32 -10.32 -7.70 0.89
C ARG A 32 -10.76 -6.64 1.90
N PHE A 33 -12.06 -6.48 2.10
CA PHE A 33 -12.61 -5.52 3.06
C PHE A 33 -12.27 -5.88 4.51
N PHE A 34 -12.42 -7.15 4.91
CA PHE A 34 -12.03 -7.58 6.25
C PHE A 34 -10.51 -7.53 6.44
N ASP A 35 -9.72 -7.91 5.43
CA ASP A 35 -8.26 -7.78 5.45
C ASP A 35 -7.84 -6.31 5.63
N MET A 36 -8.46 -5.37 4.90
CA MET A 36 -8.23 -3.94 5.05
C MET A 36 -8.56 -3.43 6.46
N ILE A 37 -9.71 -3.82 7.03
CA ILE A 37 -10.08 -3.43 8.39
C ILE A 37 -9.07 -3.95 9.41
N LYS A 38 -8.66 -5.23 9.28
CA LYS A 38 -7.67 -5.84 10.15
C LYS A 38 -6.35 -5.07 10.09
N ASN A 39 -5.85 -4.80 8.89
CA ASN A 39 -4.63 -4.04 8.66
C ASN A 39 -4.71 -2.64 9.27
N TYR A 40 -5.85 -1.95 9.15
CA TYR A 40 -6.05 -0.65 9.80
C TYR A 40 -5.99 -0.72 11.33
N ILE A 41 -6.59 -1.75 11.94
CA ILE A 41 -6.59 -1.94 13.40
C ILE A 41 -5.18 -2.26 13.92
N PHE A 42 -4.41 -3.07 13.19
CA PHE A 42 -3.01 -3.37 13.54
C PHE A 42 -2.03 -2.28 13.12
N PHE A 43 -2.52 -1.17 12.55
CA PHE A 43 -1.72 -0.13 11.90
C PHE A 43 -0.74 -0.70 10.86
N ASP A 44 -1.05 -1.83 10.23
CA ASP A 44 -0.22 -2.43 9.21
C ASP A 44 -0.57 -1.87 7.84
N PHE A 45 0.16 -0.84 7.43
CA PHE A 45 -0.03 -0.19 6.13
C PHE A 45 0.84 -0.82 5.01
N GLY A 46 1.51 -1.93 5.30
CA GLY A 46 2.42 -2.58 4.37
C GLY A 46 3.78 -1.88 4.22
N GLU A 47 4.54 -2.35 3.24
CA GLU A 47 5.87 -1.84 2.93
C GLU A 47 5.84 -0.79 1.82
N SER A 48 6.73 0.19 1.92
CA SER A 48 6.89 1.23 0.92
C SER A 48 7.65 0.68 -0.28
N TYR A 49 6.99 0.60 -1.43
CA TYR A 49 7.61 0.27 -2.72
C TYR A 49 8.78 1.17 -3.13
N PHE A 50 8.94 2.35 -2.50
CA PHE A 50 10.03 3.28 -2.78
C PHE A 50 11.23 3.13 -1.85
N LYS A 51 11.06 2.48 -0.69
CA LYS A 51 12.05 2.47 0.39
C LYS A 51 12.23 1.13 1.11
N ASP A 52 11.49 0.08 0.74
CA ASP A 52 11.50 -1.24 1.39
C ASP A 52 11.40 -1.12 2.93
N GLN A 53 10.58 -0.17 3.39
CA GLN A 53 10.37 0.14 4.80
C GLN A 53 8.89 0.19 5.09
N ARG A 54 8.48 -0.29 6.27
CA ARG A 54 7.08 -0.21 6.71
C ARG A 54 6.64 1.24 6.71
N VAL A 55 5.48 1.49 6.12
CA VAL A 55 4.94 2.85 5.99
C VAL A 55 4.71 3.51 7.35
N VAL A 56 4.38 2.72 8.38
CA VAL A 56 4.26 3.19 9.77
C VAL A 56 5.56 3.82 10.28
N ASP A 57 6.68 3.15 10.06
CA ASP A 57 7.98 3.58 10.54
C ASP A 57 8.37 4.90 9.85
N LEU A 58 8.06 5.04 8.56
CA LEU A 58 8.25 6.28 7.80
C LEU A 58 7.37 7.44 8.31
N VAL A 59 6.11 7.17 8.64
CA VAL A 59 5.18 8.18 9.19
C VAL A 59 5.66 8.65 10.56
N VAL A 60 6.08 7.72 11.42
CA VAL A 60 6.63 8.03 12.75
C VAL A 60 7.93 8.83 12.63
N GLU A 61 8.86 8.42 11.77
CA GLU A 61 10.13 9.13 11.55
C GLU A 61 9.88 10.58 11.06
N LYS A 62 8.93 10.77 10.15
CA LYS A 62 8.58 12.09 9.62
C LYS A 62 7.82 12.96 10.65
N CYS A 63 6.95 12.34 11.45
CA CYS A 63 6.19 13.01 12.51
C CYS A 63 7.02 13.26 13.79
N GLN A 64 8.18 12.61 13.97
CA GLN A 64 9.05 12.83 15.13
C GLN A 64 10.00 14.03 14.96
N PHE A 65 9.97 14.71 13.80
CA PHE A 65 10.78 15.90 13.49
C PHE A 65 10.16 17.31 13.74
N PRO A 66 8.94 17.52 14.29
CA PRO A 66 8.44 18.88 14.57
C PRO A 66 8.78 19.43 15.97
N PHE A 67 9.54 18.71 16.81
CA PHE A 67 9.85 19.14 18.19
C PHE A 67 11.35 19.13 18.58
N ARG A 68 12.28 19.23 17.62
CA ARG A 68 13.68 19.54 17.93
C ARG A 68 14.24 20.63 17.04
#